data_AF-A0A165P457-F1
#
_entry.id   AF-A0A165P457-F1
#
_cell.length_a   1.000
_cell.length_b   1.000
_cell.length_c   1.000
_cell.angle_alpha   90.00
_cell.angle_beta   90.00
_cell.angle_gamma   90.00
#
_symmetry.space_group_name_H-M   'P 1'
#
loop_
_entity.id
_entity.type
_entity.pdbx_description
1 polymer ?
#
loop_
_entity_poly.entity_id
_entity_poly.type
_entity_poly.pdbx_seq_one_letter_code
_entity_poly.pdbx_strand_id
1 'polypeptide(L)'
;MNPIKRRKPEEERREPFKIRLPKRLCEEIRKKAQAANNMKQSHYVEYVLTNAAHPDPSRMLAIDALKKINHDQARLGNLLNSAMTDPDIKSRLNDLEQLFGEIRDTQQTLKAKVLAL
;
A
#
# COMPACT_ATOMS: atom_id res chain seq x y z
N MET A 1 -1.78 -7.76 -28.04
CA MET A 1 -2.50 -7.21 -26.87
C MET A 1 -2.31 -5.70 -26.86
N ASN A 2 -3.37 -4.92 -27.06
CA ASN A 2 -3.29 -3.47 -26.97
C ASN A 2 -3.20 -3.05 -25.50
N PRO A 3 -2.33 -2.10 -25.13
CA PRO A 3 -2.23 -1.63 -23.75
C PRO A 3 -3.56 -0.97 -23.35
N ILE A 4 -4.18 -1.50 -22.29
CA ILE A 4 -5.36 -0.90 -21.67
C ILE A 4 -4.94 0.47 -21.14
N LYS A 5 -5.26 1.52 -21.89
CA LYS A 5 -5.12 2.91 -21.43
C LYS A 5 -6.06 3.07 -20.25
N ARG A 6 -5.51 3.06 -19.02
CA ARG A 6 -6.25 3.47 -17.82
C ARG A 6 -6.80 4.87 -18.10
N ARG A 7 -8.12 5.00 -18.23
CA ARG A 7 -8.76 6.32 -18.27
C ARG A 7 -8.36 7.03 -16.97
N LYS A 8 -7.75 8.21 -17.07
CA LYS A 8 -7.67 9.10 -15.91
C LYS A 8 -9.12 9.29 -15.42
N PRO A 9 -9.41 9.10 -14.12
CA PRO A 9 -10.74 9.44 -13.62
C PRO A 9 -11.00 10.88 -14.06
N GLU A 10 -12.18 11.12 -14.66
CA GLU A 10 -12.57 12.44 -15.13
C GLU A 10 -12.24 13.42 -14.00
N GLU A 11 -11.31 14.34 -14.28
CA GLU A 11 -11.24 15.60 -13.55
C GLU A 11 -12.58 16.28 -13.85
N GLU A 12 -13.64 15.89 -13.13
CA GLU A 12 -14.86 16.67 -13.01
C GLU A 12 -14.37 18.09 -12.78
N ARG A 13 -14.65 18.95 -13.77
CA ARG A 13 -14.20 20.32 -13.82
C ARG A 13 -14.56 20.96 -12.49
N ARG A 14 -13.56 21.10 -11.61
CA ARG A 14 -13.72 21.78 -10.32
C ARG A 14 -13.92 23.25 -10.65
N GLU A 15 -15.16 23.66 -10.84
CA GLU A 15 -15.46 25.06 -11.08
C GLU A 15 -15.12 25.86 -9.82
N PRO A 16 -14.31 26.92 -9.94
CA PRO A 16 -13.93 27.71 -8.79
C PRO A 16 -15.16 28.48 -8.28
N PHE A 17 -15.70 28.08 -7.14
CA PHE A 17 -16.72 28.87 -6.44
C PHE A 17 -16.07 29.76 -5.38
N LYS A 18 -16.56 31.01 -5.27
CA LYS A 18 -16.07 31.98 -4.28
C LYS A 18 -17.11 32.11 -3.17
N ILE A 19 -16.72 31.81 -1.93
CA ILE A 19 -17.53 32.08 -0.74
C ILE A 19 -16.93 33.26 0.00
N ARG A 20 -17.77 34.22 0.38
CA ARG A 20 -17.36 35.31 1.27
C ARG A 20 -17.71 34.92 2.71
N LEU A 21 -16.68 34.75 3.52
CA LEU A 21 -16.82 34.40 4.94
C LEU A 21 -16.43 35.59 5.83
N PRO A 22 -17.03 35.72 7.03
CA PRO A 22 -16.58 36.67 8.04
C PRO A 22 -15.11 36.44 8.42
N LYS A 23 -14.35 37.51 8.69
CA LYS A 23 -12.91 37.42 9.04
C LYS A 23 -12.62 36.42 10.17
N ARG A 24 -13.45 36.40 11.21
CA ARG A 24 -13.33 35.44 12.33
C ARG A 24 -13.34 34.00 11.86
N LEU A 25 -14.26 33.66 10.95
CA LEU A 25 -14.41 32.31 10.42
C LEU A 25 -13.24 31.91 9.52
N CYS A 26 -12.69 32.87 8.74
CA CYS A 26 -11.48 32.65 7.96
C CYS A 26 -10.27 32.32 8.84
N GLU A 27 -10.12 33.01 9.97
CA GLU A 27 -9.05 32.74 10.94
C GLU A 27 -9.21 31.37 11.62
N GLU A 28 -10.44 31.00 11.99
CA GLU A 28 -10.73 29.68 12.54
C GLU A 28 -10.43 28.55 11.55
N ILE A 29 -10.85 28.70 10.29
CA ILE A 29 -10.53 27.75 9.21
C ILE A 29 -9.02 27.64 9.05
N ARG A 30 -8.29 28.77 9.09
CA ARG A 30 -6.82 28.76 9.00
C ARG A 30 -6.17 27.94 10.11
N LYS A 31 -6.59 28.15 11.36
CA LYS A 31 -6.07 27.42 12.52
C LYS A 31 -6.40 25.93 12.43
N LYS A 32 -7.64 25.59 12.07
CA LYS A 32 -8.08 24.19 11.92
C LYS A 32 -7.37 23.48 10.76
N ALA A 33 -7.15 24.16 9.64
CA ALA A 33 -6.41 23.61 8.50
C ALA A 33 -4.93 23.37 8.82
N GLN A 34 -4.30 24.25 9.61
CA GLN A 34 -2.94 24.02 10.12
C GLN A 34 -2.87 22.82 11.05
N ALA A 35 -3.83 22.68 11.97
CA ALA A 35 -3.89 21.53 12.88
C ALA A 35 -4.16 20.20 12.16
N ALA A 36 -4.87 20.24 11.03
CA ALA A 36 -5.12 19.08 10.16
C ALA A 36 -3.96 18.83 9.18
N ASN A 37 -2.76 18.60 9.73
CA ASN A 37 -1.55 18.26 8.96
C ASN A 37 -1.12 19.33 7.93
N ASN A 38 -1.19 20.61 8.30
CA ASN A 38 -0.80 21.73 7.42
C ASN A 38 -1.52 21.75 6.05
N MET A 39 -2.80 21.39 6.04
CA MET A 39 -3.60 21.38 4.81
C MET A 39 -3.84 22.81 4.28
N LYS A 40 -3.90 22.97 2.95
CA LYS A 40 -4.35 24.22 2.33
C LYS A 40 -5.80 24.51 2.72
N GLN A 41 -6.13 25.77 2.99
CA GLN A 41 -7.48 26.18 3.39
C GLN A 41 -8.56 25.74 2.40
N SER A 42 -8.30 25.82 1.11
CA SER A 42 -9.23 25.39 0.05
C SER A 42 -9.55 23.90 0.15
N HIS A 43 -8.54 23.05 0.35
CA HIS A 43 -8.71 21.61 0.50
C HIS A 43 -9.42 21.25 1.81
N TYR A 44 -9.16 22.00 2.88
CA TYR A 44 -9.84 21.81 4.16
C TYR A 44 -11.34 22.12 4.04
N VAL A 45 -11.70 23.24 3.39
CA VAL A 45 -13.09 23.62 3.16
C VAL A 45 -13.78 22.60 2.24
N GLU A 46 -13.13 22.17 1.17
CA GLU A 46 -13.63 21.11 0.27
C GLU A 46 -13.89 19.81 1.06
N TYR A 47 -12.94 19.37 1.89
CA TYR A 47 -13.10 18.16 2.69
C TYR A 47 -14.30 18.25 3.64
N VAL A 48 -14.45 19.39 4.34
CA VAL A 48 -15.56 19.59 5.28
C VAL A 48 -16.89 19.67 4.53
N LEU A 49 -16.94 20.30 3.37
CA LEU A 49 -18.16 20.38 2.54
C LEU A 49 -18.58 19.00 2.04
N THR A 50 -17.64 18.19 1.55
CA THR A 50 -17.92 16.87 0.97
C THR A 50 -18.25 15.83 2.04
N ASN A 51 -17.56 15.86 3.18
CA ASN A 51 -17.66 14.80 4.20
C ASN A 51 -18.49 15.20 5.42
N ALA A 52 -18.98 16.44 5.50
CA ALA A 52 -19.69 17.01 6.65
C ALA A 52 -18.95 16.83 8.00
N ALA A 53 -17.64 16.62 7.95
CA ALA A 53 -16.81 16.32 9.12
C ALA A 53 -15.44 16.99 9.00
N HIS A 54 -14.83 17.29 10.14
CA HIS A 54 -13.47 17.80 10.18
C HIS A 54 -12.46 16.67 9.89
N PRO A 55 -11.40 16.94 9.12
CA PRO A 55 -10.36 15.95 8.86
C PRO A 55 -9.65 15.59 10.17
N ASP A 56 -9.66 14.30 10.48
CA ASP A 56 -8.99 13.75 11.66
C ASP A 56 -7.50 13.51 11.32
N PRO A 57 -6.57 14.26 11.94
CA PRO A 57 -5.13 14.13 11.65
C PRO A 57 -4.61 12.71 11.94
N SER A 58 -5.16 12.00 12.93
CA SER A 58 -4.75 10.63 13.25
C SER A 58 -5.09 9.65 12.13
N ARG A 59 -6.25 9.82 11.48
CA ARG A 59 -6.65 9.02 10.32
C ARG A 59 -5.80 9.32 9.08
N MET A 60 -5.41 10.58 8.87
CA MET A 60 -4.58 10.95 7.73
C MET A 60 -3.17 10.34 7.85
N LEU A 61 -2.57 10.40 9.03
CA LEU A 61 -1.27 9.76 9.30
C LEU A 61 -1.34 8.24 9.12
N ALA A 62 -2.44 7.60 9.54
CA ALA A 62 -2.67 6.18 9.32
C ALA A 62 -2.75 5.83 7.83
N ILE A 63 -3.42 6.65 7.01
CA ILE A 63 -3.48 6.45 5.55
C ILE A 63 -2.10 6.57 4.91
N ASP A 64 -1.28 7.54 5.32
CA ASP A 64 0.07 7.70 4.78
C ASP A 64 1.00 6.54 5.21
N ALA A 65 0.86 6.05 6.44
CA ALA A 65 1.54 4.83 6.89
C ALA A 65 1.11 3.61 6.07
N LEU A 66 -0.19 3.45 5.79
CA LEU A 66 -0.71 2.35 4.96
C LEU A 66 -0.23 2.44 3.51
N LYS A 67 -0.14 3.64 2.93
CA LYS A 67 0.45 3.84 1.58
C LYS A 67 1.91 3.40 1.54
N LYS A 68 2.68 3.72 2.58
CA LYS A 68 4.08 3.30 2.69
C LYS A 68 4.19 1.77 2.74
N ILE A 69 3.38 1.12 3.58
CA ILE A 69 3.32 -0.36 3.66
C ILE A 69 2.96 -0.96 2.30
N ASN A 70 1.96 -0.42 1.60
CA ASN A 70 1.56 -0.92 0.29
C ASN A 70 2.68 -0.76 -0.76
N HIS A 71 3.36 0.38 -0.77
CA HIS A 71 4.53 0.59 -1.64
C HIS A 71 5.64 -0.43 -1.35
N ASP A 72 5.95 -0.68 -0.08
CA ASP A 72 6.96 -1.65 0.32
C ASP A 72 6.54 -3.08 -0.07
N GLN A 73 5.26 -3.43 0.08
CA GLN A 73 4.70 -4.71 -0.38
C GLN A 73 4.82 -4.89 -1.89
N ALA A 74 4.47 -3.85 -2.67
CA ALA A 74 4.63 -3.89 -4.13
C ALA A 74 6.11 -4.05 -4.54
N ARG A 75 7.02 -3.38 -3.83
CA ARG A 75 8.47 -3.52 -4.05
C ARG A 75 8.95 -4.94 -3.73
N LEU A 76 8.52 -5.51 -2.61
CA LEU A 76 8.85 -6.90 -2.23
C LEU A 76 8.26 -7.90 -3.22
N GLY A 77 7.02 -7.70 -3.67
CA GLY A 77 6.39 -8.53 -4.69
C GLY A 77 7.14 -8.49 -6.01
N ASN A 78 7.60 -7.31 -6.44
CA ASN A 78 8.43 -7.17 -7.64
C ASN A 78 9.78 -7.87 -7.47
N LEU A 79 10.42 -7.74 -6.31
CA LEU A 79 11.70 -8.40 -6.03
C LEU A 79 11.55 -9.93 -6.01
N LEU A 80 10.48 -10.44 -5.39
CA LEU A 80 10.15 -11.86 -5.38
C LEU A 80 9.88 -12.36 -6.80
N ASN A 81 9.11 -11.62 -7.58
CA ASN A 81 8.84 -11.98 -8.98
C ASN A 81 10.14 -12.02 -9.79
N SER A 82 11.02 -11.01 -9.65
CA SER A 82 12.33 -10.98 -10.29
C SER A 82 13.17 -12.20 -9.92
N ALA A 83 13.22 -12.56 -8.64
CA ALA A 83 13.95 -13.75 -8.18
C ALA A 83 13.35 -15.07 -8.71
N MET A 84 12.03 -15.16 -8.82
CA MET A 84 11.34 -16.34 -9.38
C MET A 84 11.47 -16.44 -10.91
N THR A 85 11.65 -15.31 -11.59
CA THR A 85 11.89 -15.27 -13.04
C THR A 85 13.36 -15.39 -13.42
N ASP A 86 14.28 -15.28 -12.45
CA ASP A 86 15.70 -15.49 -12.68
C ASP A 86 15.96 -16.96 -13.08
N PRO A 87 16.47 -17.23 -14.29
CA PRO A 87 16.69 -18.58 -14.78
C PRO A 87 17.58 -19.44 -13.87
N ASP A 88 18.54 -18.83 -13.18
CA ASP A 88 19.46 -19.51 -12.26
C ASP A 88 18.79 -19.94 -10.95
N ILE A 89 17.82 -19.17 -10.45
CA ILE A 89 17.06 -19.50 -9.24
C ILE A 89 15.91 -20.45 -9.59
N LYS A 90 15.25 -20.23 -10.72
CA LYS A 90 14.14 -21.06 -11.19
C LYS A 90 14.56 -22.49 -11.50
N SER A 91 15.74 -22.69 -12.06
CA SER A 91 16.31 -24.03 -12.27
C SER A 91 16.64 -24.72 -10.94
N ARG A 92 17.22 -24.00 -9.98
CA ARG A 92 17.60 -24.52 -8.66
C ARG A 92 16.45 -24.74 -7.70
N LEU A 93 15.30 -24.11 -7.91
CA LEU A 93 14.11 -24.30 -7.07
C LEU A 93 13.58 -25.73 -7.14
N ASN A 94 13.57 -26.33 -8.34
CA ASN A 94 13.21 -27.72 -8.52
C ASN A 94 14.24 -28.66 -7.89
N ASP A 95 15.53 -28.34 -8.04
CA ASP A 95 16.62 -29.12 -7.41
C ASP A 95 16.57 -29.05 -5.87
N LEU A 96 16.19 -27.90 -5.31
CA LEU A 96 15.98 -27.71 -3.87
C LEU A 96 14.77 -28.49 -3.36
N GLU A 97 13.65 -28.48 -4.09
CA GLU A 97 12.49 -29.31 -3.76
C GLU A 97 12.84 -30.81 -3.78
N GLN A 98 13.60 -31.25 -4.80
CA GLN A 98 14.06 -32.63 -4.91
C GLN A 98 14.99 -33.01 -3.74
N LEU A 99 15.96 -32.15 -3.39
CA LEU A 99 16.85 -32.36 -2.25
C LEU A 99 16.07 -32.46 -0.92
N PHE A 100 15.04 -31.63 -0.72
CA PHE A 100 14.18 -31.73 0.46
C PHE A 100 13.38 -33.04 0.50
N GLY A 101 12.98 -33.56 -0.66
CA GLY A 101 12.38 -34.90 -0.79
C GLY A 101 13.35 -35.99 -0.34
N GLU A 102 14.56 -36.00 -0.89
CA GLU A 102 15.60 -36.99 -0.56
C GLU A 102 16.00 -36.97 0.93
N ILE A 103 16.05 -35.78 1.54
CA ILE A 103 16.28 -35.63 2.99
C ILE A 103 15.14 -36.24 3.81
N ARG A 104 13.88 -36.09 3.38
CA ARG A 104 12.74 -36.70 4.08
C ARG A 104 12.75 -38.22 3.96
N ASP A 105 13.05 -38.75 2.78
CA ASP A 105 13.10 -40.19 2.54
C ASP A 105 14.24 -40.85 3.34
N THR A 106 15.39 -40.20 3.42
CA THR A 106 16.49 -40.65 4.28
C THR A 106 16.12 -40.58 5.76
N GLN A 107 15.43 -39.54 6.22
CA GLN A 107 14.93 -39.47 7.60
C GLN A 107 13.90 -40.56 7.92
N GLN A 108 13.01 -40.89 7.00
CA GLN A 108 12.04 -41.98 7.18
C GLN A 108 12.76 -43.34 7.25
N THR A 109 13.74 -43.56 6.37
CA THR A 109 14.55 -44.79 6.36
C THR A 109 15.35 -44.95 7.65
N LEU A 110 15.95 -43.86 8.16
CA LEU A 110 16.65 -43.86 9.45
C LEU A 110 15.70 -44.19 10.61
N LYS A 111 14.52 -43.56 10.66
CA LYS A 111 13.51 -43.86 11.68
C LYS A 111 13.06 -45.32 11.64
N ALA A 112 12.82 -45.87 10.45
CA ALA A 112 12.42 -47.27 10.29
C ALA A 112 13.51 -48.24 10.77
N LYS A 113 14.79 -47.95 10.49
CA LYS A 113 15.92 -48.76 10.98
C LYS A 113 16.13 -48.66 12.49
N VAL A 114 15.93 -47.48 13.08
CA VAL A 114 16.02 -47.29 14.53
C VAL A 114 14.87 -47.96 15.27
N LEU A 115 13.66 -48.00 14.68
CA LEU A 115 12.50 -48.71 15.23
C LEU A 115 12.59 -50.25 15.11
N ALA A 116 13.47 -50.75 14.23
CA ALA A 116 13.72 -52.18 14.04
C ALA A 116 14.87 -52.72 14.91
N LEU A 117 15.53 -51.85 15.70
CA LEU A 117 16.50 -52.18 16.74
C LEU A 117 15.80 -52.25 18.10
#